data_AF-A0A2S8PAC6-F1
#
_entry.id   AF-A0A2S8PAC6-F1
#
_cell.length_a   1.000
_cell.length_b   1.000
_cell.length_c   1.000
_cell.angle_alpha   90.00
_cell.angle_beta   90.00
_cell.angle_gamma   90.00
#
_symmetry.space_group_name_H-M   'P 1'
#
loop_
_entity.id
_entity.type
_entity.pdbx_description
1 polymer ?
#
loop_
_entity_poly.entity_id
_entity_poly.type
_entity_poly.pdbx_seq_one_letter_code
_entity_poly.pdbx_strand_id
1 'polypeptide(L)'
;MISFVVSDKAIDSFKNEWELEEGQYVRIYAKYVGGGSDAFTIGINASATPVDPALVQSIGGFDFFVEKTDAWILQDELLQIDCNENGIFSSKISY
;
A
#
# COMPACT_ATOMS: atom_id res chain seq x y z
N MET A 1 -10.99 4.82 -9.76
CA MET A 1 -10.15 5.70 -8.91
C MET A 1 -9.42 4.82 -7.91
N ILE A 2 -8.14 5.08 -7.63
CA ILE A 2 -7.39 4.30 -6.63
C ILE A 2 -7.83 4.74 -5.23
N SER A 3 -8.13 3.77 -4.37
CA SER A 3 -8.52 4.02 -2.98
C SER A 3 -7.81 3.04 -2.05
N PHE A 4 -7.50 3.48 -0.83
CA PHE A 4 -6.90 2.64 0.20
C PHE A 4 -7.87 2.41 1.35
N VAL A 5 -7.85 1.20 1.90
CA VAL A 5 -8.49 0.86 3.17
C VAL A 5 -7.45 0.21 4.04
N VAL A 6 -7.10 0.84 5.16
CA VAL A 6 -6.08 0.35 6.09
C VAL A 6 -6.77 -0.01 7.39
N SER A 7 -6.58 -1.23 7.86
CA SER A 7 -7.15 -1.66 9.14
C SER A 7 -6.38 -1.06 10.32
N ASP A 8 -7.04 -0.88 11.47
CA ASP A 8 -6.37 -0.40 12.69
C ASP A 8 -5.20 -1.32 13.08
N LYS A 9 -5.33 -2.63 12.84
CA LYS A 9 -4.24 -3.59 13.08
C LYS A 9 -3.02 -3.33 12.21
N ALA A 10 -3.21 -2.96 10.95
CA ALA A 10 -2.10 -2.59 10.08
C ALA A 10 -1.43 -1.29 10.57
N ILE A 11 -2.22 -0.30 11.01
CA ILE A 11 -1.68 0.94 11.60
C ILE A 11 -0.84 0.63 12.85
N ASP A 12 -1.35 -0.22 13.76
CA ASP A 12 -0.61 -0.67 14.94
C ASP A 12 0.67 -1.43 14.56
N SER A 13 0.62 -2.29 13.54
CA SER A 13 1.80 -3.01 13.07
C SER A 13 2.85 -2.07 12.45
N PHE A 14 2.44 -1.09 11.66
CA PHE A 14 3.33 -0.05 11.14
C PHE A 14 4.02 0.72 12.26
N LYS A 15 3.29 1.03 13.34
CA LYS A 15 3.84 1.75 14.49
C LYS A 15 4.76 0.90 15.36
N ASN A 16 4.36 -0.33 15.69
CA ASN A 16 5.02 -1.13 16.72
C ASN A 16 6.03 -2.13 16.15
N GLU A 17 5.76 -2.72 14.99
CA GLU A 17 6.62 -3.76 14.39
C GLU A 17 7.56 -3.18 13.35
N TRP A 18 7.09 -2.22 12.55
CA TRP A 18 7.91 -1.51 11.57
C TRP A 18 8.57 -0.26 12.16
N GLU A 19 8.23 0.09 13.41
CA GLU A 19 8.78 1.22 14.16
C GLU A 19 8.67 2.54 13.39
N LEU A 20 7.60 2.70 12.60
CA LEU A 20 7.36 3.91 11.82
C LEU A 20 6.85 5.05 12.69
N GLU A 21 7.32 6.25 12.40
CA GLU A 21 6.88 7.49 13.03
C GLU A 21 5.66 8.08 12.31
N GLU A 22 4.81 8.79 13.06
CA GLU A 22 3.68 9.53 12.46
C GLU A 22 4.19 10.55 11.42
N GLY A 23 3.50 10.62 10.29
CA GLY A 23 3.88 11.42 9.12
C GLY A 23 4.90 10.74 8.20
N GLN A 24 5.33 9.50 8.48
CA GLN A 24 6.14 8.75 7.53
C GLN A 24 5.32 8.22 6.35
N TYR A 25 6.02 8.07 5.24
CA TYR A 25 5.44 7.62 3.99
C TYR A 25 5.45 6.09 3.88
N VAL A 26 4.33 5.55 3.41
CA VAL A 26 4.17 4.13 3.07
C VAL A 26 3.84 4.00 1.59
N ARG A 27 4.81 3.56 0.80
CA ARG A 27 4.65 3.35 -0.63
C ARG A 27 3.89 2.05 -0.91
N ILE A 28 2.86 2.15 -1.74
CA ILE A 28 2.15 1.01 -2.32
C ILE A 28 2.50 0.96 -3.82
N TYR A 29 2.88 -0.22 -4.32
CA TYR A 29 3.32 -0.37 -5.71
C TYR A 29 2.93 -1.72 -6.29
N ALA A 30 2.77 -1.79 -7.61
CA ALA A 30 2.52 -3.06 -8.29
C ALA A 30 3.85 -3.80 -8.48
N LYS A 31 4.02 -4.94 -7.82
CA LYS A 31 5.19 -5.80 -7.96
C LYS A 31 4.89 -6.90 -8.97
N TYR A 32 5.61 -6.92 -10.07
CA TYR A 32 5.56 -8.02 -11.03
C TYR A 32 6.14 -9.30 -10.40
N VAL A 33 5.34 -10.37 -10.39
CA VAL A 33 5.72 -11.70 -9.84
C VAL A 33 5.73 -12.81 -10.89
N GLY A 34 5.33 -12.51 -12.12
CA GLY A 34 5.48 -13.38 -13.29
C GLY A 34 4.22 -14.11 -13.76
N GLY A 35 4.06 -14.20 -15.10
CA GLY A 35 3.29 -15.21 -15.85
C GLY A 35 1.77 -15.32 -15.64
N GLY A 36 0.96 -14.87 -16.63
CA GLY A 36 -0.48 -15.13 -16.71
C GLY A 36 -1.37 -13.96 -16.26
N SER A 37 -2.67 -14.22 -16.03
CA SER A 37 -3.67 -13.22 -15.61
C SER A 37 -3.39 -12.59 -14.23
N ASP A 38 -2.51 -13.20 -13.42
CA ASP A 38 -2.16 -12.78 -12.05
C ASP A 38 -0.69 -12.37 -11.90
N ALA A 39 -0.11 -11.78 -12.95
CA ALA A 39 1.33 -11.49 -12.98
C ALA A 39 1.79 -10.37 -12.03
N PHE A 40 0.89 -9.73 -11.30
CA PHE A 40 1.18 -8.61 -10.40
C PHE A 40 0.61 -8.82 -9.00
N THR A 41 1.47 -8.69 -8.00
CA THR A 41 1.08 -8.56 -6.58
C THR A 41 1.23 -7.11 -6.12
N ILE A 42 0.73 -6.80 -4.94
CA ILE A 42 0.94 -5.50 -4.29
C ILE A 42 2.15 -5.59 -3.37
N GLY A 43 3.05 -4.63 -3.50
CA GLY A 43 4.19 -4.42 -2.60
C GLY A 43 3.97 -3.21 -1.70
N ILE A 44 4.54 -3.27 -0.51
CA ILE A 44 4.54 -2.18 0.48
C ILE A 44 5.98 -1.84 0.84
N ASN A 45 6.33 -0.56 0.87
CA ASN A 45 7.65 -0.09 1.28
C ASN A 45 7.56 1.22 2.07
N ALA A 46 8.03 1.23 3.30
CA ALA A 46 8.00 2.41 4.18
C ALA A 46 9.32 3.23 4.16
N SER A 47 10.27 2.85 3.32
CA SER A 47 11.58 3.52 3.21
C SER A 47 11.66 4.48 2.02
N ALA A 48 10.63 4.50 1.17
CA ALA A 48 10.57 5.30 -0.03
C ALA A 48 9.87 6.63 0.24
N THR A 49 10.42 7.70 -0.33
CA THR A 49 9.78 9.00 -0.39
C THR A 49 9.12 9.20 -1.75
N PRO A 50 7.97 9.89 -1.83
CA PRO A 50 7.28 10.12 -3.09
C PRO A 50 8.12 11.00 -4.03
N VAL A 51 8.22 10.60 -5.29
CA VAL A 51 8.93 11.35 -6.35
C VAL A 51 7.94 12.03 -7.29
N ASP A 52 6.99 11.29 -7.87
CA ASP A 52 5.88 11.82 -8.68
C ASP A 52 4.60 11.04 -8.35
N PRO A 53 4.04 11.24 -7.13
CA PRO A 53 2.90 10.46 -6.66
C PRO A 53 1.65 10.81 -7.47
N ALA A 54 0.94 9.78 -7.95
CA ALA A 54 -0.38 9.95 -8.53
C ALA A 54 -1.47 10.05 -7.45
N LEU A 55 -1.22 9.47 -6.27
CA LEU A 55 -2.12 9.50 -5.13
C LEU A 55 -1.31 9.52 -3.84
N VAL A 56 -1.74 10.35 -2.90
CA VAL A 56 -1.30 10.34 -1.50
C VAL A 56 -2.55 10.41 -0.62
N GLN A 57 -2.65 9.56 0.40
CA GLN A 57 -3.72 9.60 1.41
C GLN A 57 -3.13 9.41 2.80
N SER A 58 -3.46 10.35 3.69
CA SER A 58 -3.11 10.24 5.11
C SER A 58 -4.15 9.38 5.83
N ILE A 59 -3.73 8.25 6.40
CA ILE A 59 -4.60 7.28 7.08
C ILE A 59 -3.89 6.83 8.37
N GLY A 60 -4.57 6.97 9.51
CA GLY A 60 -4.05 6.48 10.80
C GLY A 60 -2.71 7.07 11.22
N GLY A 61 -2.38 8.29 10.78
CA GLY A 61 -1.11 8.97 11.10
C GLY A 61 0.03 8.69 10.13
N PHE A 62 -0.20 7.91 9.05
CA PHE A 62 0.80 7.64 8.02
C PHE A 62 0.34 8.12 6.64
N ASP A 63 1.28 8.43 5.76
CA ASP A 63 1.00 8.91 4.40
C ASP A 63 1.20 7.79 3.36
N PHE A 64 0.09 7.19 2.94
CA PHE A 64 0.10 6.13 1.94
C PHE A 64 0.13 6.73 0.54
N PHE A 65 1.03 6.27 -0.32
CA PHE A 65 1.15 6.82 -1.66
C PHE A 65 1.42 5.77 -2.75
N VAL A 66 1.01 6.11 -3.97
CA VAL A 66 1.30 5.35 -5.19
C VAL A 66 1.95 6.28 -6.21
N GLU A 67 3.07 5.83 -6.78
CA GLU A 67 3.75 6.53 -7.87
C GLU A 67 2.94 6.49 -9.16
N LYS A 68 3.05 7.53 -9.97
CA LYS A 68 2.35 7.61 -11.26
C LYS A 68 2.70 6.47 -12.22
N THR A 69 3.91 5.92 -12.11
CA THR A 69 4.36 4.75 -12.88
C THR A 69 3.64 3.46 -12.52
N ASP A 70 3.10 3.36 -11.30
CA ASP A 70 2.38 2.18 -10.80
C ASP A 70 0.85 2.39 -10.85
N ALA A 71 0.39 3.64 -10.85
CA ALA A 71 -1.02 4.01 -10.77
C ALA A 71 -1.90 3.39 -11.86
N TRP A 72 -1.41 3.24 -13.09
CA TRP A 72 -2.17 2.66 -14.19
C TRP A 72 -2.44 1.15 -14.00
N ILE A 73 -1.59 0.45 -13.24
CA ILE A 73 -1.76 -0.99 -12.93
C ILE A 73 -2.77 -1.19 -11.80
N LEU A 74 -2.87 -0.18 -10.92
CA LEU A 74 -3.72 -0.19 -9.72
C LEU A 74 -5.02 0.59 -9.93
N GLN A 75 -5.25 1.07 -11.15
CA GLN A 75 -6.38 1.91 -11.47
C GLN A 75 -7.69 1.15 -11.28
N ASP A 76 -8.67 1.80 -10.66
CA ASP A 76 -10.00 1.24 -10.38
C ASP A 76 -10.02 0.05 -9.40
N GLU A 77 -8.91 -0.19 -8.71
CA GLU A 77 -8.83 -1.15 -7.60
C GLU A 77 -9.00 -0.46 -6.24
N LEU A 78 -9.69 -1.15 -5.33
CA LEU A 78 -9.67 -0.84 -3.90
C LEU A 78 -8.58 -1.67 -3.25
N LEU A 79 -7.56 -0.99 -2.70
CA LEU A 79 -6.41 -1.63 -2.08
C LEU A 79 -6.63 -1.72 -0.58
N GLN A 80 -6.83 -2.95 -0.08
CA GLN A 80 -6.92 -3.21 1.35
C GLN A 80 -5.54 -3.57 1.90
N ILE A 81 -5.17 -2.93 3.00
CA ILE A 81 -3.95 -3.19 3.77
C ILE A 81 -4.38 -3.62 5.16
N ASP A 82 -3.97 -4.82 5.55
CA ASP A 82 -4.36 -5.42 6.83
C ASP A 82 -3.16 -6.15 7.44
N CYS A 83 -3.28 -6.54 8.70
CA CYS A 83 -2.25 -7.26 9.43
C CYS A 83 -2.83 -8.50 10.11
N ASN A 84 -2.12 -9.62 9.97
CA ASN A 84 -2.42 -10.87 10.66
C ASN A 84 -1.17 -11.40 11.37
N GLU A 85 -1.24 -12.63 11.88
CA GLU A 85 -0.14 -13.30 12.58
C GLU A 85 1.15 -13.48 11.75
N ASN A 86 1.08 -13.38 10.42
CA ASN A 86 2.22 -13.42 9.51
C ASN A 86 2.74 -12.03 9.14
N GLY A 87 2.18 -10.97 9.72
CA GLY A 87 2.50 -9.57 9.46
C GLY A 87 1.53 -8.90 8.48
N ILE A 88 2.00 -7.80 7.88
CA ILE A 88 1.20 -6.98 6.96
C ILE A 88 1.03 -7.69 5.62
N PHE A 89 -0.21 -7.72 5.14
CA PHE A 89 -0.57 -8.18 3.81
C PHE A 89 -1.46 -7.14 3.09
N SER A 90 -1.52 -7.26 1.78
CA SER A 90 -2.37 -6.42 0.95
C SER A 90 -3.19 -7.27 -0.02
N SER A 91 -4.41 -6.82 -0.29
CA SER A 91 -5.32 -7.46 -1.23
C SER A 91 -6.01 -6.42 -2.10
N LYS A 92 -6.39 -6.83 -3.30
CA LYS A 92 -7.26 -6.07 -4.18
C LYS A 92 -8.69 -6.51 -3.95
N ILE A 93 -9.59 -5.55 -3.80
CA ILE A 93 -11.03 -5.80 -3.83
C ILE A 93 -11.52 -5.31 -5.19
N SER A 94 -11.80 -6.26 -6.08
CA SER A 94 -12.48 -6.00 -7.34
C SER A 94 -13.99 -6.17 -7.14
N TYR A 95 -14.79 -5.20 -7.60
CA TYR A 95 -16.25 -5.23 -7.53
C TYR A 95 -16.87 -6.05 -8.67
#